data_AF-A0A139XFT2-F1
#
_entry.id   AF-A0A139XFT2-F1
#
_cell.length_a   1.000
_cell.length_b   1.000
_cell.length_c   1.000
_cell.angle_alpha   90.00
_cell.angle_beta   90.00
_cell.angle_gamma   90.00
#
_symmetry.space_group_name_H-M   'P 1'
#
loop_
_entity.id
_entity.type
_entity.pdbx_description
1 polymer ?
#
loop_
_entity_poly.entity_id
_entity_poly.type
_entity_poly.pdbx_seq_one_letter_code
_entity_poly.pdbx_strand_id
1 'polypeptide(L)'
;MAMDNKFLATFRINQEEWKDFMAQAKAEGSSASAVLVDFIRWYRSGNRIAADTKRSTHLDNLDSIIDPRIEARIQAQQQLPDNLDKFLDERDRNLELRLVQILEEKLEELQGNLRNLESALDSRIEQLEQLQKPAQQQPKEEAMQENEQLLAQIAALKVENQELLMRLNNLEVQERTATPLPDLQAIRDRILKSLTQGKNKVATTSPQYKTAVKVLDKFIAELVASTVESTQSSTNLSCCLTSG
;
A
#
# COMPACT_ATOMS: atom_id res chain seq x y z
N MET A 1 -71.16 -4.26 -50.40
CA MET A 1 -70.25 -4.68 -49.32
C MET A 1 -71.12 -5.04 -48.12
N ALA A 2 -71.36 -6.33 -47.89
CA ALA A 2 -72.17 -6.78 -46.76
C ALA A 2 -71.35 -6.60 -45.47
N MET A 3 -71.89 -5.85 -44.52
CA MET A 3 -71.33 -5.75 -43.17
C MET A 3 -71.58 -7.09 -42.46
N ASP A 4 -70.54 -7.89 -42.31
CA ASP A 4 -70.61 -9.14 -41.54
C ASP A 4 -70.96 -8.80 -40.09
N ASN A 5 -72.20 -9.11 -39.70
CA ASN A 5 -72.67 -9.01 -38.32
C ASN A 5 -71.81 -9.94 -37.44
N LYS A 6 -70.83 -9.36 -36.74
CA LYS A 6 -70.01 -10.04 -35.74
C LYS A 6 -70.86 -10.34 -34.51
N PHE A 7 -71.52 -11.49 -34.50
CA PHE A 7 -72.17 -12.01 -33.29
C PHE A 7 -71.07 -12.48 -32.31
N LEU A 8 -70.84 -11.71 -31.23
CA LEU A 8 -70.06 -12.19 -30.09
C LEU A 8 -70.94 -13.13 -29.27
N ALA A 9 -70.74 -14.44 -29.42
CA ALA A 9 -71.29 -15.40 -28.47
C ALA A 9 -70.49 -15.30 -27.15
N THR A 10 -71.17 -15.13 -26.02
CA THR A 10 -70.55 -15.30 -24.70
C THR A 10 -70.38 -16.78 -24.41
N PHE A 11 -69.14 -17.27 -24.45
CA PHE A 11 -68.80 -18.61 -24.01
C PHE A 11 -68.84 -18.68 -22.48
N ARG A 12 -69.55 -19.66 -21.93
CA ARG A 12 -69.51 -19.98 -20.49
C ARG A 12 -68.42 -21.01 -20.26
N ILE A 13 -67.19 -20.55 -20.07
CA ILE A 13 -66.02 -21.39 -19.75
C ILE A 13 -65.65 -21.12 -18.29
N ASN A 14 -65.22 -22.15 -17.56
CA ASN A 14 -64.70 -21.97 -16.21
C ASN A 14 -63.48 -21.03 -16.23
N GLN A 15 -63.39 -20.12 -15.26
CA GLN A 15 -62.34 -19.11 -15.22
C GLN A 15 -60.93 -19.71 -15.06
N GLU A 16 -60.81 -20.84 -14.35
CA GLU A 16 -59.53 -21.54 -14.16
C GLU A 16 -59.10 -22.24 -15.45
N GLU A 17 -59.99 -23.00 -16.08
CA GLU A 17 -59.75 -23.66 -17.37
C GLU A 17 -59.37 -22.65 -18.47
N TRP A 18 -60.02 -21.47 -18.46
CA TRP A 18 -59.69 -20.39 -19.40
C TRP A 18 -58.29 -19.82 -19.17
N LYS A 19 -57.86 -19.68 -17.91
CA LYS A 19 -56.50 -19.21 -17.57
C LYS A 19 -55.45 -20.21 -18.02
N ASP A 20 -55.67 -21.51 -17.78
CA ASP A 20 -54.75 -22.57 -18.17
C ASP A 20 -54.62 -22.63 -19.71
N PHE A 21 -55.75 -22.55 -20.42
CA PHE A 21 -55.77 -22.49 -21.87
C PHE A 21 -54.97 -21.29 -22.43
N MET A 22 -55.13 -20.10 -21.85
CA MET A 22 -54.36 -18.92 -22.25
C MET A 22 -52.85 -19.07 -21.99
N ALA A 23 -52.48 -19.66 -20.85
CA ALA A 23 -51.08 -19.89 -20.50
C ALA A 23 -50.42 -20.85 -21.49
N GLN A 24 -51.12 -21.94 -21.85
CA GLN A 24 -50.64 -22.91 -22.82
C GLN A 24 -50.52 -22.34 -24.23
N ALA A 25 -51.53 -21.61 -24.71
CA ALA A 25 -51.45 -20.93 -26.01
C ALA A 25 -50.25 -19.98 -26.08
N LYS A 26 -50.00 -19.23 -25.00
CA LYS A 26 -48.85 -18.31 -24.91
C LYS A 26 -47.51 -19.04 -24.90
N ALA A 27 -47.41 -20.18 -24.22
CA ALA A 27 -46.20 -21.02 -24.25
C ALA A 27 -45.90 -21.54 -25.66
N GLU A 28 -46.93 -21.79 -26.47
CA GLU A 28 -46.85 -22.18 -27.87
C GLU A 28 -46.71 -20.98 -28.84
N GLY A 29 -46.51 -19.76 -28.31
CA GLY A 29 -46.32 -18.55 -29.11
C GLY A 29 -47.59 -18.04 -29.83
N SER A 30 -48.76 -18.54 -29.47
CA SER A 30 -50.04 -18.22 -30.09
C SER A 30 -50.99 -17.49 -29.12
N SER A 31 -51.96 -16.75 -29.67
CA SER A 31 -53.03 -16.17 -28.84
C SER A 31 -54.18 -17.16 -28.68
N ALA A 32 -54.83 -17.17 -27.51
CA ALA A 32 -55.99 -18.03 -27.25
C ALA A 32 -57.09 -17.88 -28.33
N SER A 33 -57.31 -16.67 -28.84
CA SER A 33 -58.25 -16.41 -29.93
C SER A 33 -57.82 -17.04 -31.25
N ALA A 34 -56.53 -17.03 -31.57
CA ALA A 34 -56.01 -17.69 -32.78
C ALA A 34 -56.21 -19.21 -32.70
N VAL A 35 -55.87 -19.80 -31.55
CA VAL A 35 -56.05 -21.24 -31.30
C VAL A 35 -57.53 -21.64 -31.41
N LEU A 36 -58.46 -20.84 -30.89
CA LEU A 36 -59.90 -21.10 -31.02
C LEU A 36 -60.38 -21.00 -32.47
N VAL A 37 -59.90 -20.02 -33.23
CA VAL A 37 -60.24 -19.87 -34.66
C VAL A 37 -59.72 -21.06 -35.46
N ASP A 38 -58.51 -21.51 -35.18
CA ASP A 38 -57.91 -22.67 -35.83
C ASP A 38 -58.64 -23.96 -35.46
N PHE A 39 -59.06 -24.09 -34.19
CA PHE A 39 -59.93 -25.18 -33.76
C PHE A 39 -61.26 -25.18 -34.51
N ILE A 40 -61.92 -24.01 -34.65
CA ILE A 40 -63.18 -23.90 -35.40
C ILE A 40 -62.98 -24.27 -36.87
N ARG A 41 -61.88 -23.83 -37.49
CA ARG A 41 -61.53 -24.20 -38.88
C ARG A 41 -61.30 -25.70 -39.01
N TRP A 42 -60.54 -26.29 -38.10
CA TRP A 42 -60.28 -27.72 -38.02
C TRP A 42 -61.55 -28.53 -37.83
N TYR A 43 -62.48 -28.05 -36.99
CA TYR A 43 -63.78 -28.70 -36.78
C TYR A 43 -64.65 -28.60 -38.05
N ARG A 44 -64.66 -27.45 -38.72
CA ARG A 44 -65.40 -27.22 -39.98
C ARG A 44 -64.87 -28.05 -41.15
N SER A 45 -63.59 -28.42 -41.15
CA SER A 45 -63.00 -29.28 -42.19
C SER A 45 -63.39 -30.76 -42.06
N GLY A 46 -64.34 -31.10 -41.19
CA GLY A 46 -64.88 -32.46 -41.08
C GLY A 46 -64.16 -33.33 -40.05
N ASN A 47 -63.19 -32.79 -39.31
CA ASN A 47 -62.49 -33.49 -38.23
C ASN A 47 -63.35 -33.52 -36.95
N ARG A 48 -64.56 -34.07 -37.04
CA ARG A 48 -65.41 -34.23 -35.86
C ARG A 48 -64.87 -35.40 -35.05
N ILE A 49 -64.51 -35.13 -33.79
CA ILE A 49 -64.29 -36.18 -32.80
C ILE A 49 -65.64 -36.90 -32.65
N ALA A 50 -65.78 -38.05 -33.29
CA ALA A 50 -67.02 -38.81 -33.29
C ALA A 50 -67.34 -39.23 -31.85
N ALA A 51 -68.25 -38.53 -31.20
CA ALA A 51 -68.81 -38.93 -29.90
C ALA A 51 -69.79 -40.12 -30.02
N ASP A 52 -70.07 -40.59 -31.24
CA ASP A 52 -70.96 -41.72 -31.53
C ASP A 52 -70.18 -42.95 -32.03
N THR A 53 -69.36 -43.55 -31.17
CA THR A 53 -68.77 -44.89 -31.42
C THR A 53 -69.75 -46.01 -31.09
N LYS A 54 -71.00 -45.92 -31.57
CA LYS A 54 -71.96 -47.04 -31.52
C LYS A 54 -72.56 -47.45 -32.87
N ARG A 55 -72.19 -46.81 -33.98
CA ARG A 55 -72.62 -47.25 -35.31
C ARG A 55 -71.55 -46.95 -36.36
N SER A 56 -70.66 -47.89 -36.61
CA SER A 56 -70.16 -48.10 -37.98
C SER A 56 -69.57 -49.49 -38.11
N THR A 57 -70.26 -50.34 -38.87
CA THR A 57 -69.82 -51.63 -39.42
C THR A 57 -68.73 -51.42 -40.49
N HIS A 58 -67.72 -50.60 -40.19
CA HIS A 58 -66.67 -50.20 -41.12
C HIS A 58 -65.28 -50.43 -40.51
N LEU A 59 -65.14 -51.51 -39.73
CA LEU A 59 -63.83 -52.00 -39.31
C LEU A 59 -63.21 -52.92 -40.39
N ASP A 60 -64.02 -53.52 -41.26
CA ASP A 60 -63.55 -54.45 -42.30
C ASP A 60 -62.78 -53.76 -43.45
N ASN A 61 -62.80 -52.42 -43.50
CA ASN A 61 -62.06 -51.62 -44.47
C ASN A 61 -60.87 -50.88 -43.83
N LEU A 62 -60.59 -51.08 -42.54
CA LEU A 62 -59.43 -50.44 -41.89
C LEU A 62 -58.12 -50.89 -42.54
N ASP A 63 -57.97 -52.18 -42.81
CA ASP A 63 -56.77 -52.72 -43.45
C ASP A 63 -56.56 -52.08 -44.84
N SER A 64 -57.64 -51.94 -45.63
CA SER A 64 -57.57 -51.30 -46.95
C SER A 64 -57.21 -49.80 -46.93
N ILE A 65 -57.39 -49.11 -45.80
CA ILE A 65 -57.07 -47.68 -45.64
C ILE A 65 -55.71 -47.51 -44.95
N ILE A 66 -55.38 -48.40 -44.02
CA ILE A 66 -54.15 -48.37 -43.25
C ILE A 66 -52.97 -48.82 -44.12
N ASP A 67 -53.12 -49.92 -44.87
CA ASP A 67 -52.02 -50.50 -45.64
C ASP A 67 -51.45 -49.52 -46.69
N PRO A 68 -52.27 -48.85 -47.54
CA PRO A 68 -51.74 -47.87 -48.49
C PRO A 68 -51.10 -46.66 -47.81
N ARG A 69 -51.59 -46.29 -46.61
CA ARG A 69 -51.09 -45.13 -45.87
C ARG A 69 -49.77 -45.44 -45.15
N ILE A 70 -49.62 -46.65 -44.63
CA ILE A 70 -48.36 -47.15 -44.08
C ILE A 70 -47.35 -47.33 -45.22
N GLU A 71 -47.75 -47.95 -46.33
CA GLU A 71 -46.90 -48.14 -47.51
C GLU A 71 -46.44 -46.80 -48.09
N ALA A 72 -47.33 -45.82 -48.25
CA ALA A 72 -46.98 -44.47 -48.69
C ALA A 72 -46.02 -43.76 -47.73
N ARG A 73 -46.15 -44.02 -46.42
CA ARG A 73 -45.25 -43.44 -45.41
C ARG A 73 -43.89 -44.13 -45.40
N ILE A 74 -43.85 -45.45 -45.60
CA ILE A 74 -42.61 -46.23 -45.76
C ILE A 74 -41.89 -45.81 -47.04
N GLN A 75 -42.59 -45.65 -48.16
CA GLN A 75 -42.01 -45.14 -49.41
C GLN A 75 -41.50 -43.71 -49.27
N ALA A 76 -42.25 -42.83 -48.60
CA ALA A 76 -41.78 -41.47 -48.31
C ALA A 76 -40.53 -41.47 -47.40
N GLN A 77 -40.41 -42.43 -46.47
CA GLN A 77 -39.22 -42.59 -45.63
C GLN A 77 -38.07 -43.28 -46.37
N GLN A 78 -38.32 -44.18 -47.32
CA GLN A 78 -37.30 -44.75 -48.20
C GLN A 78 -36.77 -43.71 -49.21
N GLN A 79 -37.53 -42.65 -49.44
CA GLN A 79 -37.09 -41.44 -50.14
C GLN A 79 -36.44 -40.40 -49.20
N LEU A 80 -36.17 -40.72 -47.92
CA LEU A 80 -35.23 -39.91 -47.13
C LEU A 80 -33.93 -39.86 -47.94
N PRO A 81 -33.49 -38.69 -48.39
CA PRO A 81 -32.46 -38.64 -49.40
C PRO A 81 -31.15 -39.22 -48.85
N ASP A 82 -30.41 -39.97 -49.67
CA ASP A 82 -28.96 -40.21 -49.52
C ASP A 82 -28.14 -38.90 -49.36
N ASN A 83 -28.80 -37.75 -49.45
CA ASN A 83 -28.22 -36.43 -49.21
C ASN A 83 -28.22 -36.04 -47.73
N LEU A 84 -28.84 -36.79 -46.81
CA LEU A 84 -28.77 -36.47 -45.37
C LEU A 84 -27.31 -36.48 -44.90
N ASP A 85 -26.53 -37.47 -45.32
CA ASP A 85 -25.09 -37.53 -45.04
C ASP A 85 -24.37 -36.31 -45.60
N LYS A 86 -24.68 -35.90 -46.83
CA LYS A 86 -24.11 -34.67 -47.42
C LYS A 86 -24.48 -33.40 -46.65
N PHE A 87 -25.70 -33.31 -46.12
CA PHE A 87 -26.10 -32.17 -45.29
C PHE A 87 -25.41 -32.17 -43.93
N LEU A 88 -25.20 -33.34 -43.34
CA LEU A 88 -24.46 -33.48 -42.08
C LEU A 88 -22.98 -33.14 -42.28
N ASP A 89 -22.35 -33.68 -43.34
CA ASP A 89 -20.97 -33.37 -43.71
C ASP A 89 -20.78 -31.87 -43.97
N GLU A 90 -21.69 -31.24 -44.73
CA GLU A 90 -21.63 -29.80 -45.00
C GLU A 90 -21.84 -28.98 -43.73
N ARG A 91 -22.75 -29.39 -42.85
CA ARG A 91 -22.96 -28.71 -41.56
C ARG A 91 -21.71 -28.82 -40.69
N ASP A 92 -21.11 -30.00 -40.61
CA ASP A 92 -19.93 -30.25 -39.78
C ASP A 92 -18.73 -29.47 -40.32
N ARG A 93 -18.55 -29.41 -41.65
CA ARG A 93 -17.54 -28.56 -42.31
C ARG A 93 -17.73 -27.07 -42.01
N ASN A 94 -18.98 -26.60 -42.02
CA ASN A 94 -19.31 -25.22 -41.65
C ASN A 94 -19.03 -24.92 -40.17
N LEU A 95 -19.30 -25.88 -39.28
CA LEU A 95 -18.96 -25.76 -37.86
C LEU A 95 -17.45 -25.72 -37.64
N GLU A 96 -16.69 -26.58 -38.33
CA GLU A 96 -15.23 -26.58 -38.28
C GLU A 96 -14.66 -25.23 -38.73
N LEU A 97 -15.10 -24.71 -39.88
CA LEU A 97 -14.67 -23.40 -40.37
C LEU A 97 -14.97 -22.28 -39.38
N ARG A 98 -16.17 -22.28 -38.80
CA ARG A 98 -16.57 -21.29 -37.80
C ARG A 98 -15.74 -21.40 -36.52
N LEU A 99 -15.43 -22.62 -36.07
CA LEU A 99 -14.57 -22.84 -34.91
C LEU A 99 -13.15 -22.34 -35.18
N VAL A 100 -12.58 -22.64 -36.34
CA VAL A 100 -11.26 -22.14 -36.73
C VAL A 100 -11.24 -20.62 -36.73
N GLN A 101 -12.23 -19.97 -37.36
CA GLN A 101 -12.31 -18.52 -37.39
C GLN A 101 -12.38 -17.90 -35.97
N ILE A 102 -13.23 -18.45 -35.10
CA ILE A 102 -13.33 -17.96 -33.70
C ILE A 102 -12.00 -18.14 -32.96
N LEU A 103 -11.32 -19.27 -33.17
CA LEU A 103 -10.03 -19.54 -32.53
C LEU A 103 -8.94 -18.59 -33.04
N GLU A 104 -8.92 -18.28 -34.34
CA GLU A 104 -7.98 -17.32 -34.94
C GLU A 104 -8.22 -15.91 -34.40
N GLU A 105 -9.47 -15.44 -34.37
CA GLU A 105 -9.84 -14.14 -33.79
C GLU A 105 -9.41 -14.04 -32.33
N LYS A 106 -9.62 -15.11 -31.54
CA LYS A 106 -9.21 -15.14 -30.13
C LYS A 106 -7.71 -15.20 -29.94
N LEU A 107 -7.00 -15.89 -30.83
CA LEU A 107 -5.54 -15.97 -30.81
C LEU A 107 -4.94 -14.60 -31.13
N GLU A 108 -5.49 -13.89 -32.12
CA GLU A 108 -5.07 -12.53 -32.45
C GLU A 108 -5.34 -11.54 -31.30
N GLU A 109 -6.51 -11.62 -30.67
CA GLU A 109 -6.86 -10.81 -29.48
C GLU A 109 -5.86 -11.04 -28.33
N LEU A 110 -5.55 -12.30 -28.02
CA LEU A 110 -4.59 -12.65 -26.97
C LEU A 110 -3.17 -12.19 -27.31
N GLN A 111 -2.74 -12.33 -28.57
CA GLN A 111 -1.44 -11.84 -29.02
C GLN A 111 -1.34 -10.31 -28.92
N GLY A 112 -2.40 -9.58 -29.27
CA GLY A 112 -2.48 -8.14 -29.10
C GLY A 112 -2.37 -7.73 -27.63
N ASN A 113 -3.10 -8.40 -26.75
CA ASN A 113 -3.04 -8.16 -25.31
C ASN A 113 -1.64 -8.43 -24.73
N LEU A 114 -0.96 -9.48 -25.20
CA LEU A 114 0.39 -9.82 -24.76
C LEU A 114 1.39 -8.73 -25.17
N ARG A 115 1.34 -8.26 -26.42
CA ARG A 115 2.20 -7.14 -26.89
C ARG A 115 1.97 -5.86 -26.10
N ASN A 116 0.72 -5.55 -25.74
CA ASN A 116 0.40 -4.39 -24.91
C ASN A 116 1.02 -4.52 -23.51
N LEU A 117 0.98 -5.72 -22.92
CA LEU A 117 1.61 -5.98 -21.61
C LEU A 117 3.14 -5.90 -21.68
N GLU A 118 3.76 -6.43 -22.74
CA GLU A 118 5.20 -6.30 -22.98
C GLU A 118 5.62 -4.83 -23.06
N SER A 119 4.93 -4.03 -23.88
CA SER A 119 5.21 -2.59 -23.99
C SER A 119 5.01 -1.83 -22.66
N ALA A 120 3.99 -2.19 -21.88
CA ALA A 120 3.77 -1.61 -20.56
C ALA A 120 4.88 -2.01 -19.57
N LEU A 121 5.39 -3.24 -19.65
CA LEU A 121 6.49 -3.72 -18.84
C LEU A 121 7.79 -2.98 -19.20
N ASP A 122 8.11 -2.85 -20.48
CA ASP A 122 9.28 -2.12 -20.96
C ASP A 122 9.25 -0.66 -20.50
N SER A 123 8.10 0.00 -20.64
CA SER A 123 7.90 1.36 -20.15
C SER A 123 8.15 1.48 -18.64
N ARG A 124 7.72 0.46 -17.87
CA ARG A 124 7.91 0.44 -16.41
C ARG A 124 9.36 0.14 -16.03
N ILE A 125 10.07 -0.69 -16.79
CA ILE A 125 11.50 -0.91 -16.63
C ILE A 125 12.25 0.40 -16.85
N GLU A 126 11.94 1.12 -17.94
CA GLU A 126 12.57 2.41 -18.23
C GLU A 126 12.33 3.43 -17.10
N GLN A 127 11.10 3.51 -16.57
CA GLN A 127 10.79 4.36 -15.42
C GLN A 127 11.59 3.99 -14.17
N LEU A 128 11.74 2.70 -13.89
CA LEU A 128 12.53 2.23 -12.75
C LEU A 128 14.02 2.55 -12.93
N GLU A 129 14.57 2.40 -14.14
CA GLU A 129 15.94 2.81 -14.44
C GLU A 129 16.15 4.32 -14.29
N GLN A 130 15.18 5.12 -14.73
CA GLN A 130 15.21 6.57 -14.56
C GLN A 130 15.14 7.00 -13.09
N LEU A 131 14.42 6.26 -12.23
CA LEU A 131 14.40 6.50 -10.78
C LEU A 131 15.66 6.01 -10.08
N GLN A 132 16.30 4.95 -10.59
CA GLN A 132 17.52 4.39 -10.00
C GLN A 132 18.77 5.22 -10.29
N LYS A 133 18.88 5.82 -11.49
CA LYS A 133 19.99 6.72 -11.88
C LYS A 133 20.24 7.87 -10.88
N PRO A 134 19.25 8.70 -10.49
CA PRO A 134 19.48 9.78 -9.53
C PRO A 134 19.76 9.26 -8.11
N ALA A 135 19.18 8.12 -7.72
CA ALA A 135 19.42 7.52 -6.40
C ALA A 135 20.87 7.04 -6.20
N GLN A 136 21.61 6.73 -7.26
CA GLN A 136 23.03 6.36 -7.17
C GLN A 136 24.00 7.54 -7.30
N GLN A 137 23.59 8.69 -7.85
CA GLN A 137 24.48 9.82 -8.11
C GLN A 137 24.30 11.00 -7.15
N GLN A 138 23.09 11.31 -6.68
CA GLN A 138 22.87 12.54 -5.89
C GLN A 138 23.22 12.45 -4.39
N PRO A 139 22.94 11.37 -3.63
CA PRO A 139 23.22 11.38 -2.19
C PRO A 139 24.70 11.14 -1.85
N LYS A 140 25.54 10.77 -2.83
CA LYS A 140 26.95 10.42 -2.57
C LYS A 140 27.89 11.61 -2.61
N GLU A 141 27.68 12.57 -3.51
CA GLU A 141 28.56 13.75 -3.59
C GLU A 141 28.34 14.73 -2.44
N GLU A 142 27.09 15.01 -2.08
CA GLU A 142 26.77 15.88 -0.94
C GLU A 142 27.25 15.25 0.38
N ALA A 143 26.99 13.95 0.60
CA ALA A 143 27.45 13.25 1.80
C ALA A 143 28.98 13.08 1.84
N MET A 144 29.67 13.02 0.69
CA MET A 144 31.12 12.97 0.63
C MET A 144 31.74 14.33 0.93
N GLN A 145 31.16 15.41 0.39
CA GLN A 145 31.59 16.79 0.70
C GLN A 145 31.36 17.14 2.18
N GLU A 146 30.22 16.75 2.75
CA GLU A 146 29.93 16.98 4.17
C GLU A 146 30.92 16.19 5.07
N ASN A 147 31.23 14.94 4.73
CA ASN A 147 32.25 14.17 5.45
C ASN A 147 33.64 14.79 5.34
N GLU A 148 34.02 15.32 4.18
CA GLU A 148 35.31 15.98 3.99
C GLU A 148 35.40 17.27 4.82
N GLN A 149 34.31 18.05 4.89
CA GLN A 149 34.21 19.23 5.75
C GLN A 149 34.29 18.86 7.24
N LEU A 150 33.58 17.82 7.67
CA LEU A 150 33.64 17.35 9.07
C LEU A 150 35.04 16.86 9.44
N LEU A 151 35.72 16.14 8.54
CA LEU A 151 37.11 15.70 8.75
C LEU A 151 38.06 16.89 8.89
N ALA A 152 37.91 17.92 8.05
CA ALA A 152 38.71 19.15 8.15
C ALA A 152 38.47 19.88 9.47
N GLN A 153 37.22 19.95 9.94
CA GLN A 153 36.86 20.57 11.22
C GLN A 153 37.45 19.81 12.41
N ILE A 154 37.39 18.47 12.39
CA ILE A 154 38.01 17.62 13.42
C ILE A 154 39.53 17.84 13.46
N ALA A 155 40.18 17.95 12.29
CA ALA A 155 41.61 18.21 12.22
C ALA A 155 41.98 19.57 12.83
N ALA A 156 41.22 20.63 12.54
CA ALA A 156 41.42 21.96 13.11
C ALA A 156 41.27 21.97 14.64
N LEU A 157 40.19 21.36 15.16
CA LEU A 157 39.95 21.25 16.60
C LEU A 157 41.02 20.42 17.33
N LYS A 158 41.62 19.44 16.66
CA LYS A 158 42.76 18.69 17.23
C LYS A 158 44.01 19.56 17.36
N VAL A 159 44.30 20.40 16.37
CA VAL A 159 45.43 21.35 16.43
C VAL A 159 45.22 22.36 17.55
N GLU A 160 44.02 22.92 17.66
CA GLU A 160 43.68 23.87 18.73
C GLU A 160 43.82 23.23 20.12
N ASN A 161 43.31 22.01 20.31
CA ASN A 161 43.48 21.29 21.58
C ASN A 161 44.96 21.03 21.92
N GLN A 162 45.78 20.68 20.93
CA GLN A 162 47.22 20.51 21.16
C GLN A 162 47.88 21.84 21.56
N GLU A 163 47.50 22.95 20.94
CA GLU A 163 48.02 24.27 21.30
C GLU A 163 47.62 24.67 22.72
N LEU A 164 46.36 24.44 23.11
CA LEU A 164 45.86 24.70 24.46
C LEU A 164 46.60 23.86 25.51
N LEU A 165 46.85 22.57 25.22
CA LEU A 165 47.65 21.71 26.11
C LEU A 165 49.08 22.22 26.28
N MET A 166 49.72 22.71 25.21
CA MET A 166 51.04 23.32 25.31
C MET A 166 51.01 24.60 26.15
N ARG A 167 49.99 25.44 25.99
CA ARG A 167 49.82 26.67 26.80
C ARG A 167 49.61 26.34 28.28
N LEU A 168 48.78 25.36 28.61
CA LEU A 168 48.59 24.89 29.98
C LEU A 168 49.90 24.39 30.59
N ASN A 169 50.64 23.54 29.88
CA ASN A 169 51.93 23.05 30.36
C ASN A 169 52.93 24.20 30.58
N ASN A 170 52.98 25.18 29.69
CA ASN A 170 53.83 26.36 29.87
C ASN A 170 53.42 27.20 31.08
N LEU A 171 52.12 27.34 31.35
CA LEU A 171 51.61 28.01 32.54
C LEU A 171 51.95 27.23 33.81
N GLU A 172 51.80 25.90 33.82
CA GLU A 172 52.21 25.06 34.95
C GLU A 172 53.72 25.16 35.22
N VAL A 173 54.54 25.20 34.16
CA VAL A 173 55.99 25.41 34.29
C VAL A 173 56.29 26.81 34.82
N GLN A 174 55.57 27.84 34.37
CA GLN A 174 55.68 29.19 34.94
C GLN A 174 55.26 29.22 36.41
N GLU A 175 54.22 28.51 36.81
CA GLU A 175 53.75 28.46 38.20
C GLU A 175 54.74 27.69 39.09
N ARG A 176 55.38 26.64 38.58
CA ARG A 176 56.45 25.91 39.28
C ARG A 176 57.76 26.68 39.39
N THR A 177 58.03 27.58 38.44
CA THR A 177 59.24 28.44 38.44
C THR A 177 59.00 29.77 39.13
N ALA A 178 57.74 30.17 39.33
CA ALA A 178 57.37 31.23 40.24
C ALA A 178 57.86 30.84 41.64
N THR A 179 58.58 31.77 42.26
CA THR A 179 59.27 31.59 43.53
C THR A 179 58.26 31.08 44.56
N PRO A 180 58.58 30.02 45.34
CA PRO A 180 57.65 29.49 46.33
C PRO A 180 57.18 30.64 47.21
N LEU A 181 55.86 30.76 47.36
CA LEU A 181 55.21 31.80 48.16
C LEU A 181 55.98 31.93 49.48
N PRO A 182 56.50 33.12 49.83
CA PRO A 182 57.35 33.24 50.99
C PRO A 182 56.56 32.79 52.22
N ASP A 183 57.13 31.87 52.99
CA ASP A 183 56.51 31.33 54.19
C ASP A 183 56.12 32.50 55.12
N LEU A 184 54.81 32.78 55.16
CA LEU A 184 54.23 33.90 55.89
C LEU A 184 54.58 33.78 57.38
N GLN A 185 54.75 32.55 57.88
CA GLN A 185 55.15 32.27 59.24
C GLN A 185 56.62 32.65 59.48
N ALA A 186 57.51 32.35 58.53
CA ALA A 186 58.91 32.77 58.59
C ALA A 186 59.07 34.31 58.54
N ILE A 187 58.23 35.00 57.76
CA ILE A 187 58.21 36.48 57.73
C ILE A 187 57.74 37.04 59.08
N ARG A 188 56.66 36.51 59.64
CA ARG A 188 56.17 36.88 60.98
C ARG A 188 57.26 36.75 62.02
N ASP A 189 57.92 35.60 62.07
CA ASP A 189 58.96 35.33 63.06
C ASP A 189 60.17 36.26 62.88
N ARG A 190 60.52 36.61 61.64
CA ARG A 190 61.57 37.60 61.36
C ARG A 190 61.19 39.00 61.85
N ILE A 191 59.95 39.43 61.67
CA ILE A 191 59.45 40.74 62.15
C ILE A 191 59.45 40.78 63.69
N LEU A 192 58.93 39.74 64.33
CA LEU A 192 58.90 39.62 65.79
C LEU A 192 60.31 39.57 66.40
N LYS A 193 61.24 38.89 65.73
CA LYS A 193 62.66 38.88 66.10
C LYS A 193 63.31 40.26 65.96
N SER A 194 62.98 41.01 64.91
CA SER A 194 63.46 42.39 64.74
C SER A 194 62.98 43.33 65.85
N LEU A 195 61.72 43.20 66.28
CA LEU A 195 61.15 43.98 67.39
C LEU A 195 61.80 43.69 68.75
N THR A 196 62.28 42.46 68.96
CA THR A 196 62.93 42.05 70.21
C THR A 196 64.44 42.29 70.22
N GLN A 197 65.09 42.32 69.05
CA GLN A 197 66.54 42.42 68.92
C GLN A 197 67.03 43.80 68.41
N GLY A 198 66.15 44.65 67.88
CA GLY A 198 66.49 45.95 67.30
C GLY A 198 66.91 47.03 68.30
N LYS A 199 67.29 48.21 67.79
CA LYS A 199 67.76 49.35 68.62
C LYS A 199 66.75 49.82 69.68
N ASN A 200 65.46 49.61 69.44
CA ASN A 200 64.36 49.89 70.37
C ASN A 200 63.75 48.57 70.88
N LYS A 201 64.51 47.83 71.70
CA LYS A 201 64.09 46.49 72.16
C LYS A 201 62.76 46.56 72.90
N VAL A 202 61.76 45.89 72.35
CA VAL A 202 60.48 45.69 73.03
C VAL A 202 60.56 44.34 73.73
N ALA A 203 60.41 44.33 75.07
CA ALA A 203 60.34 43.09 75.82
C ALA A 203 59.17 42.23 75.32
N THR A 204 59.34 40.91 75.26
CA THR A 204 58.28 39.97 74.83
C THR A 204 57.04 40.02 75.74
N THR A 205 57.20 40.53 76.95
CA THR A 205 56.12 40.76 77.92
C THR A 205 55.41 42.10 77.75
N SER A 206 55.93 43.00 76.92
CA SER A 206 55.37 44.33 76.66
C SER A 206 53.99 44.23 75.97
N PRO A 207 53.04 45.10 76.34
CA PRO A 207 51.78 45.24 75.62
C PRO A 207 51.97 45.47 74.11
N GLN A 208 53.00 46.22 73.71
CA GLN A 208 53.27 46.53 72.30
C GLN A 208 53.66 45.27 71.50
N TYR A 209 54.45 44.37 72.08
CA TYR A 209 54.83 43.10 71.43
C TYR A 209 53.62 42.17 71.28
N LYS A 210 52.79 42.06 72.32
CA LYS A 210 51.56 41.25 72.28
C LYS A 210 50.57 41.76 71.23
N THR A 211 50.45 43.08 71.08
CA THR A 211 49.62 43.68 70.03
C THR A 211 50.19 43.38 68.65
N ALA A 212 51.51 43.51 68.45
CA ALA A 212 52.15 43.19 67.17
C ALA A 212 51.95 41.72 66.76
N VAL A 213 52.08 40.77 67.70
CA VAL A 213 51.81 39.34 67.46
C VAL A 213 50.37 39.14 66.98
N LYS A 214 49.38 39.70 67.69
CA LYS A 214 47.96 39.55 67.32
C LYS A 214 47.64 40.17 65.96
N VAL A 215 48.23 41.33 65.65
CA VAL A 215 48.04 41.99 64.35
C VAL A 215 48.64 41.14 63.23
N LEU A 216 49.84 40.59 63.41
CA LEU A 216 50.48 39.71 62.42
C LEU A 216 49.71 38.39 62.24
N ASP A 217 49.24 37.78 63.33
CA ASP A 217 48.43 36.55 63.29
C ASP A 217 47.11 36.78 62.56
N LYS A 218 46.44 37.91 62.85
CA LYS A 218 45.19 38.29 62.17
C LYS A 218 45.43 38.55 60.68
N PHE A 219 46.50 39.26 60.35
CA PHE A 219 46.87 39.55 58.96
C PHE A 219 47.18 38.27 58.16
N ILE A 220 47.90 37.32 58.75
CA ILE A 220 48.18 36.02 58.11
C ILE A 220 46.88 35.22 57.92
N ALA A 221 46.00 35.20 58.93
CA ALA A 221 44.71 34.52 58.82
C ALA A 221 43.83 35.12 57.71
N GLU A 222 43.81 36.45 57.56
CA GLU A 222 43.08 37.14 56.49
C GLU A 222 43.67 36.82 55.10
N LEU A 223 45.00 36.77 54.95
CA LEU A 223 45.66 36.39 53.69
C LEU A 223 45.42 34.92 53.29
N VAL A 224 45.40 34.01 54.27
CA VAL A 224 45.11 32.58 54.03
C VAL A 224 43.63 32.38 53.69
N ALA A 225 42.71 33.10 54.33
CA ALA A 225 41.29 33.04 54.01
C ALA A 225 40.99 33.55 52.58
N SER A 226 41.62 34.66 52.18
CA SER A 226 41.41 35.26 50.85
C SER A 226 42.05 34.47 49.70
N THR A 227 43.05 33.61 49.98
CA THR A 227 43.59 32.69 48.97
C THR A 227 42.61 31.54 48.66
N VAL A 228 41.90 31.02 49.67
CA VAL A 228 40.95 29.91 49.51
C VAL A 228 39.67 30.31 48.76
N GLU A 229 39.19 31.54 48.94
CA GLU A 229 38.00 32.04 48.21
C GLU A 229 38.26 32.24 46.70
N SER A 230 39.50 32.58 46.30
CA SER A 230 39.85 32.72 44.88
C SER A 230 39.78 31.39 44.12
N THR A 231 40.12 30.28 44.78
CA THR A 231 40.16 28.94 44.16
C THR A 231 38.77 28.33 43.98
N GLN A 232 37.79 28.69 44.82
CA GLN A 232 36.40 28.22 44.71
C GLN A 232 35.60 28.90 43.60
N SER A 233 36.01 30.09 43.15
CA SER A 233 35.34 30.76 42.01
C SER A 233 35.61 30.08 40.67
N SER A 234 36.77 29.42 40.50
CA SER A 234 37.15 28.74 39.25
C SER A 234 36.53 27.35 39.08
N THR A 235 36.12 26.67 40.16
CA THR A 235 35.49 25.33 40.08
C THR A 235 34.00 25.38 39.74
N ASN A 236 33.30 26.49 40.01
CA ASN A 236 31.86 26.60 39.73
C ASN A 236 31.51 26.77 38.23
N LEU A 237 32.48 27.06 37.36
CA LEU A 237 32.26 27.10 35.90
C LEU A 237 32.35 25.71 35.24
N SER A 238 32.85 24.68 35.93
CA SER A 238 33.04 23.35 35.35
C SER A 238 31.83 22.41 35.44
N CYS A 239 30.75 22.77 36.16
CA CYS A 239 29.59 21.88 36.38
C CYS A 239 28.39 22.12 35.44
N CYS A 240 28.46 23.05 34.47
CA CYS A 240 27.32 23.38 33.61
C CYS A 240 27.41 22.86 32.16
N LEU A 241 28.37 21.99 31.80
CA LEU A 241 28.59 21.54 30.42
C LEU A 241 28.29 20.06 30.14
N THR A 242 27.48 19.39 30.96
CA THR A 242 26.98 18.03 30.65
C THR A 242 25.47 17.93 30.79
N SER A 243 24.74 18.58 29.88
CA SER A 243 23.37 18.22 29.51
C SER A 243 23.01 18.94 28.20
N GLY A 244 23.13 18.22 27.10
CA GLY A 244 22.79 18.64 25.74
C GLY A 244 23.06 17.50 24.79
#